data_AF-A0A8J7H7F6-F1
#
_entry.id   AF-A0A8J7H7F6-F1
#
_cell.length_a   1.000
_cell.length_b   1.000
_cell.length_c   1.000
_cell.angle_alpha   90.00
_cell.angle_beta   90.00
_cell.angle_gamma   90.00
#
_symmetry.space_group_name_H-M   'P 1'
#
loop_
_entity.id
_entity.type
_entity.pdbx_description
1 polymer ?
#
loop_
_entity_poly.entity_id
_entity_poly.type
_entity_poly.pdbx_seq_one_letter_code
_entity_poly.pdbx_strand_id
1 'polypeptide(L)'
;MIAPFKTCWPHLLIFAVVAAFGYQLGHNAGEHAQQTELQAAIKNLRDGSDKKDAQILAHEQDKRQAAEQQAAALREALADTAAQQARADKLAVELRQTQTELNQAKNTLKRKITDVVKTDGSTFTGIGPDSLRLYRANLGYTDNGLSGTGKAPGGAALYPADAPRPRGGLSPAGLLNHSGDYGEWCLILREKMTKLNQFYAERKR
;
A
#
# COMPACT_ATOMS: atom_id res chain seq x y z
N MET A 1 -24.68 -113.65 41.52
CA MET A 1 -23.80 -113.07 40.47
C MET A 1 -23.73 -111.55 40.61
N ILE A 2 -22.88 -110.98 41.48
CA ILE A 2 -22.52 -109.55 41.45
C ILE A 2 -21.11 -109.41 42.08
N ALA A 3 -20.05 -109.62 41.30
CA ALA A 3 -18.67 -109.52 41.78
C ALA A 3 -17.63 -108.92 40.81
N PRO A 4 -17.95 -107.94 39.93
CA PRO A 4 -16.90 -107.11 39.34
C PRO A 4 -16.91 -105.64 39.79
N PHE A 5 -17.93 -105.18 40.53
CA PHE A 5 -18.09 -103.74 40.81
C PHE A 5 -17.09 -103.19 41.85
N LYS A 6 -16.64 -104.03 42.80
CA LYS A 6 -15.72 -103.62 43.88
C LYS A 6 -14.26 -103.42 43.41
N THR A 7 -13.86 -104.09 42.33
CA THR A 7 -12.47 -104.08 41.84
C THR A 7 -12.20 -102.91 40.89
N CYS A 8 -13.21 -102.42 40.16
CA CYS A 8 -13.06 -101.26 39.25
C CYS A 8 -13.27 -99.89 39.93
N TRP A 9 -13.78 -99.86 41.16
CA TRP A 9 -14.01 -98.65 41.95
C TRP A 9 -12.77 -97.74 42.13
N PRO A 10 -11.57 -98.25 42.49
CA PRO A 10 -10.40 -97.39 42.68
C PRO A 10 -9.92 -96.75 41.38
N HIS A 11 -10.07 -97.41 40.23
CA HIS A 11 -9.68 -96.84 38.94
C HIS A 11 -10.62 -95.72 38.48
N LEU A 12 -11.92 -95.84 38.74
CA LEU A 12 -12.89 -94.77 38.45
C LEU A 12 -12.63 -93.50 39.28
N LEU A 13 -12.20 -93.64 40.54
CA LEU A 13 -11.86 -92.48 41.37
C LEU A 13 -10.63 -91.74 40.84
N ILE A 14 -9.61 -92.45 40.34
CA ILE A 14 -8.42 -91.83 39.76
C ILE A 14 -8.80 -91.02 38.51
N PHE A 15 -9.62 -91.56 37.61
CA PHE A 15 -10.08 -90.82 36.44
C PHE A 15 -10.92 -89.59 36.81
N ALA A 16 -11.77 -89.68 37.83
CA ALA A 16 -12.56 -88.54 38.29
C ALA A 16 -11.67 -87.41 38.86
N VAL A 17 -10.62 -87.76 39.61
CA VAL A 17 -9.67 -86.78 40.17
C VAL A 17 -8.85 -86.12 39.07
N VAL A 18 -8.37 -86.89 38.09
CA VAL A 18 -7.62 -86.33 36.94
C VAL A 18 -8.50 -85.41 36.10
N ALA A 19 -9.77 -85.77 35.89
CA ALA A 19 -10.72 -84.93 35.16
C ALA A 19 -11.03 -83.63 35.92
N ALA A 20 -11.24 -83.69 37.24
CA ALA A 20 -11.51 -82.51 38.06
C ALA A 20 -10.30 -81.56 38.12
N PHE A 21 -9.09 -82.12 38.21
CA PHE A 21 -7.86 -81.32 38.22
C PHE A 21 -7.57 -80.68 36.85
N GLY A 22 -7.80 -81.42 35.77
CA GLY A 22 -7.71 -80.89 34.40
C GLY A 22 -8.72 -79.77 34.14
N TYR A 23 -9.95 -79.91 34.66
CA TYR A 23 -10.97 -78.88 34.56
C TYR A 23 -10.60 -77.61 35.35
N GLN A 24 -10.11 -77.73 36.59
CA GLN A 24 -9.70 -76.56 37.38
C GLN A 24 -8.51 -75.82 36.77
N LEU A 25 -7.48 -76.53 36.31
CA LEU A 25 -6.33 -75.90 35.65
C LEU A 25 -6.73 -75.22 34.34
N GLY A 26 -7.59 -75.86 33.54
CA GLY A 26 -8.11 -75.27 32.30
C GLY A 26 -8.99 -74.05 32.53
N HIS A 27 -9.82 -74.07 33.57
CA HIS A 27 -10.72 -72.95 33.90
C HIS A 27 -9.94 -71.73 34.42
N ASN A 28 -9.00 -71.92 35.36
CA ASN A 28 -8.15 -70.83 35.85
C ASN A 28 -7.25 -70.25 34.75
N ALA A 29 -6.65 -71.10 33.91
CA ALA A 29 -5.82 -70.64 32.80
C ALA A 29 -6.65 -69.86 31.76
N GLY A 30 -7.89 -70.29 31.51
CA GLY A 30 -8.82 -69.62 30.60
C GLY A 30 -9.27 -68.24 31.07
N GLU A 31 -9.61 -68.07 32.36
CA GLU A 31 -10.00 -66.77 32.92
C GLU A 31 -8.84 -65.76 32.92
N HIS A 32 -7.62 -66.20 33.25
CA HIS A 32 -6.44 -65.35 33.17
C HIS A 32 -6.11 -64.94 31.73
N ALA A 33 -6.21 -65.88 30.78
CA ALA A 33 -6.02 -65.58 29.37
C ALA A 33 -7.05 -64.55 28.87
N GLN A 34 -8.34 -64.74 29.19
CA GLN A 34 -9.40 -63.81 28.82
C GLN A 34 -9.22 -62.42 29.42
N GLN A 35 -8.82 -62.32 30.70
CA GLN A 35 -8.53 -61.03 31.33
C GLN A 35 -7.34 -60.32 30.67
N THR A 36 -6.27 -61.05 30.34
CA THR A 36 -5.11 -60.45 29.67
C THR A 36 -5.43 -59.95 28.27
N GLU A 37 -6.23 -60.69 27.49
CA GLU A 37 -6.66 -60.25 26.16
C GLU A 37 -7.60 -59.04 26.25
N LEU A 38 -8.53 -59.03 27.19
CA LEU A 38 -9.44 -57.89 27.39
C LEU A 38 -8.69 -56.63 27.83
N GLN A 39 -7.73 -56.76 28.74
CA GLN A 39 -6.88 -55.64 29.15
C GLN A 39 -6.00 -55.13 28.00
N ALA A 40 -5.44 -56.03 27.18
CA ALA A 40 -4.68 -55.66 26.00
C ALA A 40 -5.57 -54.93 24.96
N ALA A 41 -6.81 -55.38 24.76
CA ALA A 41 -7.77 -54.74 23.87
C ALA A 41 -8.14 -53.33 24.36
N ILE A 42 -8.44 -53.17 25.65
CA ILE A 42 -8.74 -51.86 26.26
C ILE A 42 -7.55 -50.90 26.13
N LYS A 43 -6.33 -51.39 26.36
CA LYS A 43 -5.12 -50.57 26.22
C LYS A 43 -4.91 -50.12 24.77
N ASN A 44 -5.05 -51.02 23.81
CA ASN A 44 -4.93 -50.67 22.39
C ASN A 44 -5.98 -49.65 21.93
N LEU A 45 -7.22 -49.76 22.44
CA LEU A 45 -8.28 -48.80 22.16
C LEU A 45 -7.96 -47.42 22.77
N ARG A 46 -7.50 -47.38 24.02
CA ARG A 46 -7.07 -46.12 24.68
C ARG A 46 -5.89 -45.49 23.94
N ASP A 47 -4.83 -46.25 23.68
CA ASP A 47 -3.65 -45.74 22.97
C ASP A 47 -4.01 -45.26 21.54
N GLY A 48 -4.97 -45.93 20.89
CA GLY A 48 -5.50 -45.51 19.59
C GLY A 48 -6.31 -44.23 19.64
N SER A 49 -7.12 -44.02 20.69
CA SER A 49 -7.87 -42.79 20.91
C SER A 49 -6.96 -41.64 21.31
N ASP A 50 -6.03 -41.84 22.25
CA ASP A 50 -5.06 -40.82 22.68
C ASP A 50 -4.20 -40.32 21.51
N LYS A 51 -3.79 -41.22 20.60
CA LYS A 51 -3.07 -40.84 19.37
C LYS A 51 -3.92 -40.05 18.38
N LYS A 52 -5.23 -40.31 18.31
CA LYS A 52 -6.14 -39.55 17.45
C LYS A 52 -6.42 -38.18 18.04
N ASP A 53 -6.65 -38.10 19.35
CA ASP A 53 -6.88 -36.85 20.06
C ASP A 53 -5.64 -35.95 20.00
N ALA A 54 -4.44 -36.53 20.17
CA ALA A 54 -3.18 -35.81 19.99
C ALA A 54 -3.00 -35.30 18.54
N GLN A 55 -3.38 -36.08 17.53
CA GLN A 55 -3.34 -35.65 16.13
C GLN A 55 -4.34 -34.53 15.83
N ILE A 56 -5.56 -34.62 16.35
CA ILE A 56 -6.59 -33.59 16.20
C ILE A 56 -6.12 -32.29 16.84
N LEU A 57 -5.59 -32.37 18.07
CA LEU A 57 -5.08 -31.19 18.78
C LEU A 57 -3.90 -30.56 18.05
N ALA A 58 -2.95 -31.36 17.56
CA ALA A 58 -1.83 -30.86 16.75
C ALA A 58 -2.33 -30.17 15.47
N HIS A 59 -3.30 -30.77 14.78
CA HIS A 59 -3.86 -30.20 13.55
C HIS A 59 -4.65 -28.90 13.82
N GLU A 60 -5.36 -28.81 14.95
CA GLU A 60 -6.03 -27.58 15.37
C GLU A 60 -5.02 -26.48 15.73
N GLN A 61 -3.94 -26.83 16.43
CA GLN A 61 -2.86 -25.90 16.75
C GLN A 61 -2.18 -25.37 15.49
N ASP A 62 -1.84 -26.25 14.55
CA ASP A 62 -1.26 -25.85 13.25
C ASP A 62 -2.19 -24.92 12.48
N LYS A 63 -3.50 -25.22 12.45
CA LYS A 63 -4.50 -24.35 11.80
C LYS A 63 -4.60 -22.99 12.48
N ARG A 64 -4.57 -22.95 13.83
CA ARG A 64 -4.60 -21.68 14.58
C ARG A 64 -3.33 -20.87 14.32
N GLN A 65 -2.16 -21.49 14.37
CA GLN A 65 -0.90 -20.81 14.08
C GLN A 65 -0.86 -20.28 12.64
N ALA A 66 -1.31 -21.07 11.66
CA ALA A 66 -1.40 -20.62 10.27
C ALA A 66 -2.38 -19.45 10.12
N ALA A 67 -3.54 -19.50 10.76
CA ALA A 67 -4.52 -18.41 10.75
C ALA A 67 -3.99 -17.14 11.45
N GLU A 68 -3.27 -17.29 12.55
CA GLU A 68 -2.63 -16.17 13.27
C GLU A 68 -1.54 -15.52 12.43
N GLN A 69 -0.69 -16.32 11.77
CA GLN A 69 0.33 -15.81 10.84
C GLN A 69 -0.31 -15.07 9.66
N GLN A 70 -1.36 -15.63 9.05
CA GLN A 70 -2.08 -14.96 7.97
C GLN A 70 -2.76 -13.66 8.45
N ALA A 71 -3.35 -13.66 9.65
CA ALA A 71 -3.95 -12.48 10.24
C ALA A 71 -2.91 -11.40 10.57
N ALA A 72 -1.71 -11.79 11.03
CA ALA A 72 -0.60 -10.88 11.27
C ALA A 72 -0.10 -10.27 9.96
N ALA A 73 0.14 -11.09 8.93
CA ALA A 73 0.56 -10.63 7.61
C ALA A 73 -0.48 -9.70 6.96
N LEU A 74 -1.78 -10.02 7.11
CA LEU A 74 -2.86 -9.15 6.63
C LEU A 74 -2.90 -7.82 7.37
N ARG A 75 -2.71 -7.82 8.70
CA ARG A 75 -2.64 -6.59 9.49
C ARG A 75 -1.45 -5.72 9.10
N GLU A 76 -0.30 -6.32 8.85
CA GLU A 76 0.89 -5.62 8.39
C GLU A 76 0.66 -4.99 7.01
N ALA A 77 0.13 -5.77 6.05
CA ALA A 77 -0.20 -5.26 4.72
C ALA A 77 -1.26 -4.14 4.75
N LEU A 78 -2.24 -4.23 5.64
CA LEU A 78 -3.22 -3.16 5.86
C LEU A 78 -2.60 -1.92 6.48
N ALA A 79 -1.68 -2.07 7.44
CA ALA A 79 -0.96 -0.95 8.04
C ALA A 79 -0.09 -0.23 7.00
N ASP A 80 0.59 -0.97 6.14
CA ASP A 80 1.37 -0.42 5.03
C ASP A 80 0.50 0.33 4.04
N THR A 81 -0.66 -0.25 3.68
CA THR A 81 -1.63 0.39 2.79
C THR A 81 -2.18 1.67 3.40
N ALA A 82 -2.53 1.66 4.69
CA ALA A 82 -3.02 2.85 5.40
C ALA A 82 -1.94 3.94 5.48
N ALA A 83 -0.68 3.57 5.74
CA ALA A 83 0.43 4.51 5.75
C ALA A 83 0.67 5.11 4.36
N GLN A 84 0.52 4.32 3.29
CA GLN A 84 0.59 4.80 1.91
C GLN A 84 -0.57 5.75 1.56
N GLN A 85 -1.80 5.43 1.96
CA GLN A 85 -2.97 6.28 1.78
C GLN A 85 -2.80 7.62 2.50
N ALA A 86 -2.38 7.61 3.77
CA ALA A 86 -2.13 8.83 4.53
C ALA A 86 -1.08 9.74 3.85
N ARG A 87 -0.03 9.15 3.27
CA ARG A 87 0.97 9.90 2.48
C ARG A 87 0.36 10.47 1.20
N ALA A 88 -0.43 9.68 0.48
CA ALA A 88 -1.10 10.11 -0.75
C ALA A 88 -2.09 11.26 -0.48
N ASP A 89 -2.87 11.16 0.60
CA ASP A 89 -3.84 12.18 1.00
C ASP A 89 -3.14 13.49 1.36
N LYS A 90 -2.03 13.43 2.11
CA LYS A 90 -1.22 14.60 2.43
C LYS A 90 -0.70 15.27 1.16
N LEU A 91 -0.14 14.49 0.23
CA LEU A 91 0.36 15.00 -1.04
C LEU A 91 -0.78 15.59 -1.90
N ALA A 92 -1.97 14.99 -1.88
CA ALA A 92 -3.13 15.50 -2.60
C ALA A 92 -3.63 16.83 -2.04
N VAL A 93 -3.55 17.03 -0.71
CA VAL A 93 -3.84 18.33 -0.08
C VAL A 93 -2.81 19.37 -0.50
N GLU A 94 -1.52 19.06 -0.41
CA GLU A 94 -0.44 19.97 -0.82
C GLU A 94 -0.53 20.35 -2.30
N LEU A 95 -0.86 19.39 -3.18
CA LEU A 95 -1.10 19.64 -4.60
C LEU A 95 -2.30 20.58 -4.82
N ARG A 96 -3.42 20.35 -4.13
CA ARG A 96 -4.60 21.23 -4.25
C ARG A 96 -4.33 22.65 -3.76
N GLN A 97 -3.58 22.79 -2.66
CA GLN A 97 -3.18 24.08 -2.16
C GLN A 97 -2.28 24.80 -3.16
N THR A 98 -1.24 24.12 -3.65
CA THR A 98 -0.31 24.70 -4.64
C THR A 98 -1.03 25.08 -5.93
N GLN A 99 -1.99 24.27 -6.39
CA GLN A 99 -2.80 24.59 -7.56
C GLN A 99 -3.68 25.84 -7.34
N THR A 100 -4.18 26.04 -6.11
CA THR A 100 -4.95 27.22 -5.75
C THR A 100 -4.05 28.46 -5.73
N GLU A 101 -2.86 28.37 -5.13
CA GLU A 101 -1.86 29.45 -5.10
C GLU A 101 -1.40 29.83 -6.52
N LEU A 102 -1.14 28.84 -7.38
CA LEU A 102 -0.81 29.07 -8.79
C LEU A 102 -1.94 29.78 -9.54
N ASN A 103 -3.19 29.33 -9.36
CA ASN A 103 -4.35 29.99 -9.98
C ASN A 103 -4.52 31.44 -9.50
N GLN A 104 -4.31 31.70 -8.21
CA GLN A 104 -4.36 33.06 -7.66
C GLN A 104 -3.23 33.94 -8.22
N ALA A 105 -2.02 33.41 -8.29
CA ALA A 105 -0.87 34.09 -8.89
C ALA A 105 -1.11 34.42 -10.36
N LYS A 106 -1.63 33.45 -11.14
CA LYS A 106 -2.03 33.63 -12.54
C LYS A 106 -3.07 34.74 -12.72
N ASN A 107 -4.13 34.71 -11.92
CA ASN A 107 -5.17 35.75 -11.99
C ASN A 107 -4.62 37.14 -11.64
N THR A 108 -3.67 37.21 -10.70
CA THR A 108 -3.00 38.45 -10.34
C THR A 108 -2.08 38.95 -11.45
N LEU A 109 -1.32 38.06 -12.08
CA LEU A 109 -0.48 38.40 -13.23
C LEU A 109 -1.31 38.88 -14.41
N LYS A 110 -2.44 38.22 -14.71
CA LYS A 110 -3.35 38.63 -15.79
C LYS A 110 -3.92 40.04 -15.59
N ARG A 111 -4.30 40.37 -14.35
CA ARG A 111 -4.72 41.74 -13.98
C ARG A 111 -3.59 42.73 -14.20
N LYS A 112 -2.39 42.42 -13.68
CA LYS A 112 -1.20 43.28 -13.84
C LYS A 112 -0.84 43.52 -15.30
N ILE A 113 -0.89 42.49 -16.15
CA ILE A 113 -0.68 42.62 -17.60
C ILE A 113 -1.71 43.58 -18.21
N THR A 114 -3.00 43.42 -17.85
CA THR A 114 -4.07 44.29 -18.36
C THR A 114 -3.87 45.74 -17.94
N ASP A 115 -3.51 45.99 -16.68
CA ASP A 115 -3.32 47.33 -16.15
C ASP A 115 -2.10 48.02 -16.75
N VAL A 116 -1.00 47.28 -16.92
CA VAL A 116 0.24 47.79 -17.51
C VAL A 116 0.06 48.11 -18.99
N VAL A 117 -0.63 47.26 -19.75
CA VAL A 117 -0.97 47.53 -21.15
C VAL A 117 -1.90 48.75 -21.29
N LYS A 118 -2.84 48.96 -20.36
CA LYS A 118 -3.66 50.17 -20.32
C LYS A 118 -2.86 51.42 -19.97
N THR A 119 -1.90 51.29 -19.06
CA THR A 119 -1.03 52.39 -18.61
C THR A 119 -0.14 52.90 -19.74
N ASP A 120 0.42 51.98 -20.54
CA ASP A 120 1.16 52.35 -21.73
C ASP A 120 0.27 53.10 -22.75
N GLY A 121 -1.01 52.71 -22.87
CA GLY A 121 -1.99 53.43 -23.70
C GLY A 121 -1.86 53.15 -25.20
N SER A 122 -2.80 53.68 -25.99
CA SER A 122 -2.95 53.38 -27.43
C SER A 122 -1.95 54.09 -28.35
N THR A 123 -1.11 54.97 -27.80
CA THR A 123 -0.10 55.73 -28.54
C THR A 123 1.10 54.87 -28.95
N PHE A 124 1.30 53.72 -28.32
CA PHE A 124 2.34 52.76 -28.68
C PHE A 124 1.81 51.74 -29.69
N THR A 125 2.46 51.64 -30.84
CA THR A 125 2.19 50.63 -31.87
C THR A 125 2.86 49.27 -31.58
N GLY A 126 3.41 49.09 -30.37
CA GLY A 126 4.18 47.93 -29.91
C GLY A 126 4.17 47.78 -28.38
N ILE A 127 5.18 47.13 -27.80
CA ILE A 127 5.32 47.02 -26.32
C ILE A 127 5.72 48.39 -25.74
N GLY A 128 4.87 48.96 -24.89
CA GLY A 128 5.16 50.20 -24.17
C GLY A 128 6.19 50.02 -23.03
N PRO A 129 6.70 51.12 -22.44
CA PRO A 129 7.79 51.08 -21.47
C PRO A 129 7.46 50.27 -20.21
N ASP A 130 6.23 50.37 -19.68
CA ASP A 130 5.84 49.60 -18.50
C ASP A 130 5.61 48.13 -18.84
N SER A 131 5.02 47.83 -20.00
CA SER A 131 4.91 46.46 -20.51
C SER A 131 6.28 45.82 -20.73
N LEU A 132 7.27 46.58 -21.24
CA LEU A 132 8.63 46.08 -21.46
C LEU A 132 9.33 45.74 -20.14
N ARG A 133 9.13 46.57 -19.12
CA ARG A 133 9.63 46.32 -17.76
C ARG A 133 9.01 45.07 -17.16
N LEU A 134 7.69 44.90 -17.29
CA LEU A 134 7.00 43.70 -16.81
C LEU A 134 7.48 42.43 -17.54
N TYR A 135 7.67 42.51 -18.86
CA TYR A 135 8.21 41.41 -19.67
C TYR A 135 9.62 41.00 -19.20
N ARG A 136 10.52 41.97 -19.00
CA ARG A 136 11.88 41.72 -18.49
C ARG A 136 11.89 41.10 -17.10
N ALA A 137 11.03 41.61 -16.21
CA ALA A 137 10.89 41.06 -14.87
C ALA A 137 10.40 39.60 -14.89
N ASN A 138 9.44 39.26 -15.76
CA ASN A 138 8.97 37.88 -15.93
C ASN A 138 10.04 36.94 -16.52
N LEU A 139 11.00 37.47 -17.26
CA LEU A 139 12.16 36.74 -17.77
C LEU A 139 13.34 36.68 -16.77
N GLY A 140 13.22 37.29 -15.59
CA GLY A 140 14.25 37.28 -14.56
C GLY A 140 15.37 38.32 -14.74
N TYR A 141 15.20 39.29 -15.64
CA TYR A 141 16.13 40.41 -15.76
C TYR A 141 15.84 41.48 -14.69
N THR A 142 16.89 41.99 -14.05
CA THR A 142 16.80 43.06 -13.05
C THR A 142 16.51 44.43 -13.71
N ASP A 143 15.75 45.28 -13.02
CA ASP A 143 15.21 46.57 -13.54
C ASP A 143 16.28 47.68 -13.74
N ASN A 144 17.56 47.32 -13.58
CA ASN A 144 18.72 48.20 -13.50
C ASN A 144 19.05 48.93 -14.82
N GLY A 145 18.25 48.74 -15.87
CA GLY A 145 18.47 49.30 -17.21
C GLY A 145 17.45 50.35 -17.65
N LEU A 146 16.49 50.74 -16.80
CA LEU A 146 15.46 51.75 -17.14
C LEU A 146 15.44 52.96 -16.21
N SER A 147 16.41 53.07 -15.31
CA SER A 147 16.65 54.30 -14.55
C SER A 147 17.23 55.37 -15.48
N GLY A 148 16.37 56.05 -16.24
CA GLY A 148 16.83 57.11 -17.14
C GLY A 148 15.87 57.64 -18.20
N THR A 149 14.64 57.15 -18.35
CA THR A 149 13.69 57.76 -19.30
C THR A 149 12.31 57.99 -18.68
N GLY A 150 12.28 58.73 -17.58
CA GLY A 150 11.15 59.65 -17.38
C GLY A 150 11.13 60.55 -18.61
N LYS A 151 10.07 60.43 -19.42
CA LYS A 151 10.00 60.89 -20.82
C LYS A 151 10.70 59.92 -21.78
N ALA A 152 9.97 58.92 -22.26
CA ALA A 152 10.18 58.52 -23.64
C ALA A 152 10.11 59.82 -24.47
N PRO A 153 11.10 60.15 -25.32
CA PRO A 153 10.92 61.26 -26.24
C PRO A 153 9.64 60.95 -27.00
N GLY A 154 8.62 61.81 -26.85
CA GLY A 154 7.37 61.77 -27.60
C GLY A 154 7.65 62.11 -29.06
N GLY A 155 8.46 61.29 -29.72
CA GLY A 155 9.18 61.64 -30.94
C GLY A 155 10.36 60.72 -31.20
N ALA A 156 10.18 59.40 -31.09
CA ALA A 156 11.04 58.44 -31.76
C ALA A 156 10.31 57.10 -31.93
N ALA A 157 9.11 57.14 -32.52
CA ALA A 157 8.79 56.08 -33.45
C ALA A 157 9.81 56.23 -34.59
N LEU A 158 10.85 55.39 -34.63
CA LEU A 158 11.64 55.22 -35.84
C LEU A 158 10.65 54.76 -36.92
N TYR A 159 10.18 55.71 -37.73
CA TYR A 159 9.26 55.54 -38.86
C TYR A 159 7.96 54.76 -38.56
N PRO A 160 6.91 55.41 -38.01
CA PRO A 160 5.58 54.81 -37.88
C PRO A 160 4.85 54.64 -39.23
N ALA A 161 5.42 55.14 -40.34
CA ALA A 161 4.82 55.08 -41.68
C ALA A 161 5.31 53.90 -42.55
N ASP A 162 6.48 53.33 -42.24
CA ASP A 162 7.11 52.27 -43.06
C ASP A 162 7.08 50.88 -42.42
N ALA A 163 6.60 50.75 -41.17
CA ALA A 163 6.27 49.44 -40.63
C ALA A 163 5.02 48.94 -41.36
N PRO A 164 5.10 47.88 -42.22
CA PRO A 164 3.90 47.27 -42.75
C PRO A 164 3.04 46.91 -41.55
N ARG A 165 1.78 47.37 -41.56
CA ARG A 165 0.76 47.03 -40.54
C ARG A 165 1.01 45.59 -40.12
N PRO A 166 1.27 45.28 -38.84
CA PRO A 166 1.54 43.91 -38.45
C PRO A 166 0.32 43.08 -38.82
N ARG A 167 0.39 42.40 -39.97
CA ARG A 167 -0.53 41.36 -40.38
C ARG A 167 -0.24 40.18 -39.46
N GLY A 168 -0.87 40.20 -38.29
CA GLY A 168 -0.91 39.05 -37.39
C GLY A 168 0.34 38.81 -36.54
N GLY A 169 1.00 39.86 -36.03
CA GLY A 169 1.92 39.71 -34.89
C GLY A 169 1.14 39.62 -33.57
N LEU A 170 1.66 38.89 -32.58
CA LEU A 170 1.07 38.81 -31.23
C LEU A 170 0.94 40.23 -30.64
N SER A 171 -0.23 40.53 -30.05
CA SER A 171 -0.45 41.81 -29.37
C SER A 171 0.51 41.99 -28.18
N PRO A 172 0.77 43.22 -27.70
CA PRO A 172 1.58 43.45 -26.49
C PRO A 172 1.10 42.63 -25.29
N ALA A 173 -0.21 42.52 -25.10
CA ALA A 173 -0.81 41.64 -24.10
C ALA A 173 -0.54 40.15 -24.37
N GLY A 174 -0.57 39.71 -25.64
CA GLY A 174 -0.27 38.33 -26.04
C GLY A 174 1.18 37.93 -25.77
N LEU A 175 2.15 38.82 -26.01
CA LEU A 175 3.57 38.60 -25.70
C LEU A 175 3.82 38.49 -24.19
N LEU A 176 3.18 39.36 -23.40
CA LEU A 176 3.24 39.32 -21.95
C LEU A 176 2.60 38.05 -21.39
N ASN A 177 1.41 37.68 -21.88
CA ASN A 177 0.73 36.46 -21.44
C ASN A 177 1.57 35.22 -21.76
N HIS A 178 2.15 35.15 -22.97
CA HIS A 178 3.04 34.06 -23.35
C HIS A 178 4.27 33.93 -22.43
N SER A 179 4.92 35.05 -22.09
CA SER A 179 6.07 35.03 -21.16
C SER A 179 5.68 34.59 -19.74
N GLY A 180 4.49 34.99 -19.28
CA GLY A 180 3.94 34.57 -18.00
C GLY A 180 3.59 33.07 -17.99
N ASP A 181 2.89 32.59 -19.02
CA ASP A 181 2.52 31.18 -19.18
C ASP A 181 3.77 30.27 -19.23
N TYR A 182 4.82 30.72 -19.90
CA TYR A 182 6.10 29.98 -19.94
C TYR A 182 6.80 29.94 -18.58
N GLY A 183 6.82 31.06 -17.85
CA GLY A 183 7.33 31.11 -16.48
C GLY A 183 6.56 30.17 -15.54
N GLU A 184 5.22 30.14 -15.64
CA GLU A 184 4.35 29.23 -14.87
C GLU A 184 4.68 27.75 -15.17
N TRP A 185 4.86 27.40 -16.44
CA TRP A 185 5.22 26.04 -16.84
C TRP A 185 6.55 25.59 -16.22
N CYS A 186 7.57 26.45 -16.20
CA CYS A 186 8.85 26.16 -15.56
C CYS A 186 8.72 25.90 -14.05
N LEU A 187 7.86 26.66 -13.36
CA LEU A 187 7.61 26.49 -11.93
C LEU A 187 6.89 25.16 -11.64
N ILE A 188 5.86 24.83 -12.41
CA ILE A 188 5.12 23.55 -12.30
C ILE A 188 6.04 22.37 -12.57
N LEU A 189 6.89 22.46 -13.61
CA LEU A 189 7.83 21.38 -13.95
C LEU A 189 8.84 21.14 -12.81
N ARG A 190 9.36 22.21 -12.21
CA ARG A 190 10.26 22.13 -11.06
C ARG A 190 9.58 21.46 -9.87
N GLU A 191 8.35 21.85 -9.55
CA GLU A 191 7.60 21.25 -8.44
C GLU A 191 7.35 19.75 -8.66
N LYS A 192 6.96 19.36 -9.88
CA LYS A 192 6.79 17.95 -10.26
C LYS A 192 8.08 17.16 -10.10
N MET A 193 9.21 17.71 -10.55
CA MET A 193 10.52 17.07 -10.39
C MET A 193 10.92 16.93 -8.92
N THR A 194 10.69 17.95 -8.09
CA THR A 194 10.95 17.89 -6.65
C THR A 194 10.12 16.80 -5.96
N LYS A 195 8.82 16.72 -6.25
CA LYS A 195 7.92 15.68 -5.71
C LYS A 195 8.34 14.28 -6.15
N LEU A 196 8.72 14.11 -7.42
CA LEU A 196 9.21 12.83 -7.94
C LEU A 196 10.50 12.41 -7.22
N ASN A 197 11.42 13.35 -7.01
CA ASN A 197 12.69 13.08 -6.34
C ASN A 197 12.48 12.73 -4.86
N GLN A 198 11.55 13.40 -4.17
CA GLN A 198 11.17 13.06 -2.79
C GLN A 198 10.58 11.64 -2.70
N PHE A 199 9.63 11.30 -3.57
CA PHE A 199 9.05 9.96 -3.63
C PHE A 199 10.11 8.86 -3.83
N TYR A 200 11.08 9.08 -4.74
CA TYR A 200 12.14 8.11 -4.99
C TYR A 200 13.22 8.05 -3.90
N ALA A 201 13.50 9.16 -3.23
CA ALA A 201 14.43 9.22 -2.11
C ALA A 201 13.89 8.50 -0.87
N GLU A 202 12.57 8.61 -0.62
CA GLU A 202 11.89 7.91 0.48
C GLU A 202 11.80 6.39 0.25
N ARG A 203 11.75 5.94 -1.01
CA ARG A 203 11.76 4.50 -1.38
C ARG A 203 13.14 3.83 -1.21
N LYS A 204 14.23 4.61 -1.16
CA LYS A 204 15.61 4.08 -1.06
C LYS A 204 16.11 3.93 0.38
N ARG A 205 15.35 4.41 1.36
CA ARG A 205 15.57 4.12 2.79
C ARG A 205 14.66 2.98 3.21
#